data_AF-A0A1I2H6Q5-F1
#
_entry.id   AF-A0A1I2H6Q5-F1
#
_cell.length_a   1.000
_cell.length_b   1.000
_cell.length_c   1.000
_cell.angle_alpha   90.00
_cell.angle_beta   90.00
_cell.angle_gamma   90.00
#
_symmetry.space_group_name_H-M   'P 1'
#
loop_
_entity.id
_entity.type
_entity.pdbx_description
1 polymer ?
#
loop_
_entity_poly.entity_id
_entity_poly.type
_entity_poly.pdbx_seq_one_letter_code
_entity_poly.pdbx_strand_id
1 'polypeptide(L)'
;MFYKFPKPPLNRQDYERLTSKQRVDEAISYSKQVSEGSDKLQADAAVEWLCTEIAELAPLLKNEGFYEEAEWRIAIKGAREQVKFRASSSFLVPYVELKVLSDVACSALREVIIGPNPNQRRCEKSIKMLLTSCGLSEVEVKSSSLPFNSW
;
A
#
# COMPACT_ATOMS: atom_id res chain seq x y z
N MET A 1 1.97 -22.57 5.76
CA MET A 1 2.92 -23.29 6.64
C MET A 1 3.68 -22.21 7.40
N PHE A 2 3.77 -22.29 8.73
CA PHE A 2 4.47 -21.27 9.53
C PHE A 2 5.97 -21.59 9.57
N TYR A 3 6.81 -20.63 9.20
CA TYR A 3 8.25 -20.76 9.33
C TYR A 3 8.69 -20.23 10.70
N LYS A 4 9.54 -20.99 11.39
CA LYS A 4 10.07 -20.60 12.68
C LYS A 4 11.41 -19.92 12.48
N PHE A 5 11.58 -18.74 13.06
CA PHE A 5 12.88 -18.14 13.21
C PHE A 5 13.81 -19.08 14.00
N PRO A 6 15.08 -19.23 13.58
CA PRO A 6 16.10 -19.82 14.43
C PRO A 6 16.07 -19.15 15.79
N LYS A 7 16.30 -19.92 16.86
CA LYS A 7 16.37 -19.38 18.21
C LYS A 7 17.84 -19.24 18.60
N PRO A 8 18.21 -18.17 19.32
CA PRO A 8 19.52 -18.11 19.95
C PRO A 8 19.74 -19.34 20.84
N PRO A 9 20.99 -19.83 20.93
CA PRO A 9 21.32 -21.02 21.72
C PRO A 9 21.07 -20.83 23.22
N LEU A 10 21.20 -19.60 23.72
CA LEU A 10 20.91 -19.24 25.11
C LEU A 10 19.49 -18.73 25.27
N ASN A 11 18.83 -19.17 26.34
CA ASN A 11 17.59 -18.56 26.77
C ASN A 11 17.85 -17.18 27.41
N ARG A 12 16.78 -16.41 27.60
CA ARG A 12 16.86 -15.05 28.13
C ARG A 12 17.50 -14.97 29.53
N GLN A 13 17.17 -15.88 30.44
CA GLN A 13 17.70 -15.85 31.81
C GLN A 13 19.20 -16.10 31.83
N ASP A 14 19.68 -17.06 31.04
CA ASP A 14 21.11 -17.38 30.96
C ASP A 14 21.89 -16.27 30.25
N TYR A 15 21.34 -15.67 29.20
CA TYR A 15 21.92 -14.50 28.53
C TYR A 15 22.05 -13.29 29.47
N GLU A 16 21.06 -13.06 30.33
CA GLU A 16 21.07 -11.97 31.31
C GLU A 16 22.10 -12.17 32.43
N ARG A 17 22.59 -13.40 32.66
CA ARG A 17 23.67 -13.67 33.63
C ARG A 17 25.07 -13.39 33.08
N LEU A 18 25.21 -13.22 31.76
CA LEU A 18 26.48 -12.94 31.11
C LEU A 18 26.97 -11.51 31.38
N THR A 19 28.28 -11.34 31.37
CA THR A 19 28.91 -10.01 31.33
C THR A 19 28.60 -9.30 30.01
N SER A 20 28.76 -7.97 29.98
CA SER A 20 28.50 -7.18 28.75
C SER A 20 29.31 -7.66 27.55
N LYS A 21 30.59 -8.05 27.76
CA LYS A 21 31.43 -8.57 26.68
C LYS A 21 30.88 -9.89 26.12
N GLN A 22 30.57 -10.84 27.00
CA GLN A 22 30.02 -12.14 26.61
C GLN A 22 28.70 -11.99 25.86
N ARG A 23 27.82 -11.06 26.28
CA ARG A 23 26.58 -10.77 25.55
C ARG A 23 26.82 -10.31 24.11
N VAL A 24 27.79 -9.42 23.91
CA VAL A 24 28.16 -8.95 22.57
C VAL A 24 28.72 -10.10 21.73
N ASP A 25 29.62 -10.90 22.31
CA ASP A 25 30.22 -12.06 21.62
C ASP A 25 29.14 -13.07 21.20
N GLU A 26 28.18 -13.39 22.08
CA GLU A 26 27.04 -14.26 21.77
C GLU A 26 26.13 -13.67 20.69
N ALA A 27 25.84 -12.37 20.73
CA ALA A 27 25.03 -11.70 19.71
C ALA A 27 25.70 -11.72 18.32
N ILE A 28 27.02 -11.50 18.27
CA ILE A 28 27.79 -11.58 17.03
C ILE A 28 27.82 -13.02 16.50
N SER A 29 28.04 -13.99 17.38
CA SER A 29 28.07 -15.42 17.03
C SER A 29 26.72 -15.87 16.45
N TYR A 30 25.62 -15.53 17.13
CA TYR A 30 24.28 -15.83 16.65
C TYR A 30 23.96 -15.13 15.33
N SER A 31 24.32 -13.85 15.19
CA SER A 31 24.18 -13.10 13.94
C SER A 31 24.87 -13.84 12.78
N LYS A 32 26.12 -14.26 12.98
CA LYS A 32 26.88 -15.01 11.98
C LYS A 32 26.26 -16.37 11.65
N GLN A 33 25.74 -17.07 12.66
CA GLN A 33 25.05 -18.36 12.48
C GLN A 33 23.82 -18.24 11.57
N VAL A 34 23.05 -17.16 11.70
CA VAL A 34 21.84 -16.93 10.88
C VAL A 34 22.11 -16.19 9.56
N SER A 35 23.23 -15.48 9.43
CA SER A 35 23.57 -14.76 8.18
C SER A 35 24.44 -15.60 7.23
N GLU A 36 25.32 -16.43 7.76
CA GLU A 36 26.36 -17.15 7.00
C GLU A 36 26.48 -18.63 7.40
N GLY A 37 25.89 -19.03 8.52
CA GLY A 37 26.07 -20.35 9.13
C GLY A 37 25.00 -21.38 8.79
N SER A 38 24.90 -22.39 9.65
CA SER A 38 23.99 -23.54 9.51
C SER A 38 22.52 -23.14 9.43
N ASP A 39 22.15 -22.03 10.07
CA ASP A 39 20.75 -21.64 10.25
C ASP A 39 20.30 -20.65 9.19
N LYS A 40 21.19 -20.25 8.28
CA LYS A 40 20.90 -19.24 7.25
C LYS A 40 19.68 -19.60 6.40
N LEU A 41 19.61 -20.83 5.90
CA LEU A 41 18.48 -21.26 5.06
C LEU A 41 17.14 -21.17 5.80
N GLN A 42 17.13 -21.50 7.09
CA GLN A 42 15.94 -21.39 7.93
C GLN A 42 15.59 -19.91 8.21
N ALA A 43 16.60 -19.08 8.47
CA ALA A 43 16.42 -17.65 8.69
C ALA A 43 15.86 -16.96 7.44
N ASP A 44 16.44 -17.21 6.27
CA ASP A 44 15.98 -16.68 4.99
C ASP A 44 14.52 -17.06 4.74
N ALA A 45 14.17 -18.35 4.91
CA ALA A 45 12.80 -18.83 4.71
C ALA A 45 11.80 -18.18 5.69
N ALA A 46 12.20 -17.98 6.95
CA ALA A 46 11.35 -17.30 7.94
C ALA A 46 11.14 -15.81 7.62
N VAL A 47 12.19 -15.12 7.14
CA VAL A 47 12.10 -13.73 6.71
C VAL A 47 11.25 -13.59 5.46
N GLU A 48 11.48 -14.43 4.44
CA GLU A 48 10.69 -14.43 3.20
C GLU A 48 9.21 -14.67 3.48
N TRP A 49 8.91 -15.64 4.33
CA TRP A 49 7.55 -15.90 4.80
C TRP A 49 6.95 -14.68 5.49
N LEU A 50 7.64 -14.10 6.48
CA LEU A 50 7.12 -12.94 7.22
C LEU A 50 6.89 -11.73 6.28
N CYS A 51 7.81 -11.46 5.37
CA CYS A 51 7.68 -10.39 4.39
C CYS A 51 6.47 -10.62 3.47
N THR A 52 6.23 -11.86 3.05
CA THR A 52 5.07 -12.22 2.23
C THR A 52 3.77 -11.98 3.00
N GLU A 53 3.68 -12.43 4.25
CA GLU A 53 2.49 -12.21 5.08
C GLU A 53 2.24 -10.71 5.36
N ILE A 54 3.30 -9.94 5.65
CA ILE A 54 3.19 -8.49 5.83
C ILE A 54 2.70 -7.82 4.55
N ALA A 55 3.23 -8.19 3.38
CA ALA A 55 2.83 -7.61 2.11
C ALA A 55 1.35 -7.90 1.79
N GLU A 56 0.81 -9.03 2.25
CA GLU A 56 -0.60 -9.38 2.10
C GLU A 56 -1.52 -8.65 3.08
N LEU A 57 -1.09 -8.47 4.33
CA LEU A 57 -1.89 -7.86 5.37
C LEU A 57 -1.84 -6.33 5.35
N ALA A 58 -0.69 -5.74 5.00
CA ALA A 58 -0.49 -4.30 5.05
C ALA A 58 -1.56 -3.49 4.27
N PRO A 59 -1.99 -3.89 3.05
CA PRO A 59 -3.04 -3.18 2.33
C PRO A 59 -4.42 -3.20 3.01
N LEU A 60 -4.67 -4.18 3.89
CA LEU A 60 -5.93 -4.34 4.63
C LEU A 60 -5.97 -3.50 5.90
N LEU A 61 -4.82 -3.00 6.35
CA LEU A 61 -4.71 -2.17 7.55
C LEU A 61 -4.81 -0.69 7.17
N LYS A 62 -5.70 0.03 7.84
CA LYS A 62 -5.80 1.49 7.74
C LYS A 62 -5.28 2.09 9.04
N ASN A 63 -4.42 3.11 8.92
CA ASN A 63 -4.01 3.89 10.06
C ASN A 63 -5.13 4.86 10.46
N GLU A 64 -5.44 4.92 11.76
CA GLU A 64 -6.50 5.75 12.34
C GLU A 64 -6.40 7.24 11.97
N GLY A 65 -5.18 7.76 11.76
CA GLY A 65 -4.96 9.15 11.33
C GLY A 65 -5.55 9.51 9.96
N PHE A 66 -5.93 8.51 9.16
CA PHE A 66 -6.59 8.70 7.86
C PHE A 66 -8.08 8.34 7.90
N TYR A 67 -8.68 8.21 9.09
CA TYR A 67 -10.07 7.84 9.26
C TYR A 67 -11.02 8.71 8.40
N GLU A 68 -10.78 10.02 8.38
CA GLU A 68 -11.59 11.02 7.65
C GLU A 68 -11.67 10.79 6.14
N GLU A 69 -10.71 10.09 5.52
CA GLU A 69 -10.73 9.84 4.06
C GLU A 69 -11.90 8.93 3.64
N ALA A 70 -12.51 8.18 4.57
CA ALA A 70 -13.60 7.23 4.29
C ALA A 70 -13.32 6.27 3.11
N GLU A 71 -12.04 6.01 2.82
CA GLU A 71 -11.59 5.20 1.68
C GLU A 71 -11.97 3.72 1.83
N TRP A 72 -12.45 3.13 0.73
CA TRP A 72 -12.58 1.69 0.56
C TRP A 72 -11.42 1.15 -0.28
N ARG A 73 -10.71 0.13 0.22
CA ARG A 73 -9.60 -0.53 -0.49
C ARG A 73 -10.01 -1.90 -1.00
N ILE A 74 -9.67 -2.18 -2.25
CA ILE A 74 -9.82 -3.50 -2.86
C ILE A 74 -8.42 -4.07 -3.05
N ALA A 75 -8.09 -5.09 -2.24
CA ALA A 75 -6.83 -5.82 -2.35
C ALA A 75 -7.09 -7.18 -3.01
N ILE A 76 -6.32 -7.49 -4.07
CA ILE A 76 -6.43 -8.74 -4.81
C ILE A 76 -5.11 -9.49 -4.75
N LYS A 77 -5.17 -10.73 -4.29
CA LYS A 77 -4.03 -11.65 -4.26
C LYS A 77 -4.03 -12.51 -5.52
N GLY A 78 -2.89 -12.53 -6.23
CA GLY A 78 -2.69 -13.40 -7.38
C GLY A 78 -3.65 -13.12 -8.53
N ALA A 79 -3.83 -11.85 -8.90
CA ALA A 79 -4.62 -11.42 -10.06
C ALA A 79 -4.29 -12.29 -11.29
N ARG A 80 -5.32 -12.87 -11.90
CA ARG A 80 -5.20 -13.71 -13.11
C ARG A 80 -5.41 -12.90 -14.39
N GLU A 81 -5.82 -11.65 -14.22
CA GLU A 81 -6.05 -10.68 -15.26
C GLU A 81 -4.74 -10.35 -15.98
N GLN A 82 -4.83 -10.06 -17.27
CA GLN A 82 -3.68 -9.64 -18.05
C GLN A 82 -3.14 -8.30 -17.54
N VAL A 83 -1.84 -8.25 -17.26
CA VAL A 83 -1.14 -7.00 -16.94
C VAL A 83 -1.11 -6.10 -18.17
N LYS A 84 -1.64 -4.90 -18.01
CA LYS A 84 -1.63 -3.79 -18.99
C LYS A 84 -0.63 -2.72 -18.55
N PHE A 85 -0.32 -1.79 -19.44
CA PHE A 85 0.67 -0.74 -19.19
C PHE A 85 0.11 0.63 -19.61
N ARG A 86 0.23 1.62 -18.73
CA ARG A 86 -0.10 3.03 -19.04
C ARG A 86 1.15 3.90 -19.03
N ALA A 87 1.17 4.92 -19.86
CA ALA A 87 2.26 5.90 -19.86
C ALA A 87 2.25 6.75 -18.57
N SER A 88 3.43 6.99 -18.01
CA SER A 88 3.70 8.01 -16.99
C SER A 88 4.73 9.00 -17.56
N SER A 89 5.11 10.01 -16.77
CA SER A 89 6.08 11.04 -17.17
C SER A 89 7.46 10.48 -17.55
N SER A 90 7.86 9.32 -17.00
CA SER A 90 9.20 8.76 -17.21
C SER A 90 9.27 7.25 -17.43
N PHE A 91 8.19 6.50 -17.24
CA PHE A 91 8.18 5.03 -17.40
C PHE A 91 6.77 4.50 -17.70
N LEU A 92 6.69 3.21 -18.05
CA LEU A 92 5.42 2.50 -18.18
C LEU A 92 4.98 1.94 -16.83
N VAL A 93 3.76 2.26 -16.42
CA VAL A 93 3.18 1.79 -15.16
C VAL A 93 2.35 0.53 -15.45
N PRO A 94 2.74 -0.65 -14.91
CA PRO A 94 1.90 -1.84 -15.01
C PRO A 94 0.64 -1.70 -14.17
N TYR A 95 -0.49 -2.21 -14.67
CA TYR A 95 -1.76 -2.26 -13.95
C TYR A 95 -2.63 -3.43 -14.42
N VAL A 96 -3.61 -3.83 -13.62
CA VAL A 96 -4.67 -4.78 -14.01
C VAL A 96 -6.01 -4.07 -14.02
N GLU A 97 -6.92 -4.47 -14.90
CA GLU A 97 -8.27 -3.93 -14.94
C GLU A 97 -9.22 -4.83 -14.16
N LEU A 98 -9.85 -4.25 -13.14
CA LEU A 98 -10.80 -4.96 -12.28
C LEU A 98 -12.21 -4.55 -12.67
N LYS A 99 -13.02 -5.52 -13.12
CA LYS A 99 -14.43 -5.29 -13.43
C LYS A 99 -15.28 -5.32 -12.15
N VAL A 100 -15.07 -4.33 -11.28
CA VAL A 100 -15.76 -4.27 -9.97
C VAL A 100 -17.19 -3.75 -10.10
N LEU A 101 -17.46 -2.92 -11.11
CA LEU A 101 -18.73 -2.19 -11.27
C LEU A 101 -19.49 -2.61 -12.55
N SER A 102 -19.37 -3.87 -12.97
CA SER A 102 -19.74 -4.33 -14.32
C SER A 102 -21.20 -4.08 -14.74
N ASP A 103 -22.14 -3.92 -13.80
CA ASP A 103 -23.58 -3.96 -14.11
C ASP A 103 -24.39 -2.80 -13.50
N VAL A 104 -23.71 -1.81 -12.88
CA VAL A 104 -24.37 -0.62 -12.33
C VAL A 104 -24.08 0.55 -13.26
N ALA A 105 -25.10 1.06 -13.96
CA ALA A 105 -25.04 2.35 -14.63
C ALA A 105 -24.43 3.35 -13.65
N CYS A 106 -23.27 3.91 -14.02
CA CYS A 106 -22.22 4.50 -13.19
C CYS A 106 -22.70 5.46 -12.07
N SER A 107 -23.44 4.93 -11.10
CA SER A 107 -24.07 5.65 -9.99
C SER A 107 -23.16 5.74 -8.78
N ALA A 108 -21.96 5.17 -8.88
CA ALA A 108 -20.95 5.24 -7.82
C ALA A 108 -20.36 6.65 -7.73
N LEU A 109 -20.21 7.34 -8.87
CA LEU A 109 -19.77 8.73 -8.87
C LEU A 109 -20.98 9.62 -8.57
N ARG A 110 -20.97 10.29 -7.43
CA ARG A 110 -22.05 11.21 -7.00
C ARG A 110 -21.68 12.67 -7.18
N GLU A 111 -20.42 12.99 -6.94
CA GLU A 111 -19.93 14.35 -6.90
C GLU A 111 -18.49 14.44 -7.40
N VAL A 112 -18.17 15.55 -8.05
CA VAL A 112 -16.81 16.00 -8.34
C VAL A 112 -16.59 17.35 -7.67
N ILE A 113 -15.60 17.41 -6.78
CA ILE A 113 -15.19 18.66 -6.12
C ILE A 113 -13.93 19.21 -6.82
N ILE A 114 -14.06 20.39 -7.41
CA ILE A 114 -12.98 21.08 -8.12
C ILE A 114 -12.08 21.77 -7.09
N GLY A 115 -10.84 21.29 -6.98
CA GLY A 115 -9.83 21.91 -6.14
C GLY A 115 -9.51 23.36 -6.55
N PRO A 116 -8.86 24.14 -5.66
CA PRO A 116 -8.53 25.53 -5.95
C PRO A 116 -7.65 25.66 -7.19
N ASN A 117 -8.06 26.50 -8.14
CA ASN A 117 -7.29 26.73 -9.37
C ASN A 117 -7.54 28.14 -9.94
N PRO A 118 -6.64 28.68 -10.79
CA PRO A 118 -6.76 30.04 -11.34
C PRO A 118 -7.99 30.27 -12.24
N ASN A 119 -8.59 29.20 -12.77
CA ASN A 119 -9.60 29.26 -13.82
C ASN A 119 -10.86 28.45 -13.46
N GLN A 120 -11.36 28.62 -12.23
CA GLN A 120 -12.46 27.80 -11.67
C GLN A 120 -13.64 27.60 -12.64
N ARG A 121 -14.17 28.69 -13.22
CA ARG A 121 -15.30 28.62 -14.16
C ARG A 121 -15.01 27.80 -15.41
N ARG A 122 -13.79 27.91 -15.97
CA ARG A 122 -13.42 27.15 -17.17
C ARG A 122 -13.25 25.68 -16.81
N CYS A 123 -12.63 25.39 -15.67
CA CYS A 123 -12.49 24.03 -15.15
C CYS A 123 -13.86 23.38 -14.96
N GLU A 124 -14.78 24.06 -14.26
CA GLU A 124 -16.16 23.57 -14.03
C GLU A 124 -16.88 23.28 -15.33
N LYS A 125 -16.82 24.21 -16.30
CA LYS A 125 -17.45 24.01 -17.61
C LYS A 125 -16.86 22.78 -18.33
N SER A 126 -15.54 22.63 -18.32
CA SER A 126 -14.88 21.49 -18.98
C SER A 126 -15.22 20.15 -18.31
N ILE A 127 -15.27 20.11 -16.97
CA ILE A 127 -15.66 18.92 -16.19
C ILE A 127 -17.11 18.55 -16.53
N LYS A 128 -18.04 19.51 -16.52
CA LYS A 128 -19.45 19.27 -16.87
C LYS A 128 -19.59 18.73 -18.30
N MET A 129 -18.87 19.31 -19.26
CA MET A 129 -18.87 18.82 -20.64
C MET A 129 -18.37 17.37 -20.75
N LEU A 130 -17.30 17.03 -20.03
CA LEU A 130 -16.75 15.68 -19.99
C LEU A 130 -17.77 14.69 -19.38
N LEU A 131 -18.35 15.02 -18.22
CA LEU A 131 -19.35 14.18 -17.56
C LEU A 131 -20.55 13.91 -18.48
N THR A 132 -21.08 14.94 -19.14
CA THR A 132 -22.14 14.76 -20.14
C THR A 132 -21.73 13.83 -21.28
N SER A 133 -20.51 13.98 -21.82
CA SER A 133 -20.03 13.11 -22.90
C SER A 133 -19.88 11.64 -22.48
N CYS A 134 -19.71 11.38 -21.19
CA CYS A 134 -19.65 10.04 -20.60
C CYS A 134 -21.02 9.51 -20.13
N GLY A 135 -22.13 10.24 -20.35
CA GLY A 135 -23.45 9.86 -19.86
C GLY A 135 -23.64 10.04 -18.34
N LEU A 136 -22.84 10.91 -17.72
CA LEU A 136 -22.79 11.18 -16.28
C LEU A 136 -23.32 12.60 -15.94
N SER A 137 -24.32 13.08 -16.67
CA SER A 137 -24.86 14.45 -16.50
C SER A 137 -25.43 14.72 -15.11
N GLU A 138 -25.86 13.68 -14.40
CA GLU A 138 -26.47 13.77 -13.06
C GLU A 138 -25.44 13.89 -11.92
N VAL A 139 -24.14 13.78 -12.21
CA VAL A 139 -23.07 13.93 -11.20
C VAL A 139 -22.97 15.39 -10.79
N GLU A 140 -23.03 15.65 -9.49
CA GLU A 140 -22.89 17.00 -8.96
C GLU A 140 -21.46 17.53 -9.16
N VAL A 141 -21.32 18.80 -9.54
CA VAL A 141 -20.01 19.44 -9.66
C VAL A 141 -19.98 20.66 -8.75
N LYS A 142 -19.13 20.60 -7.72
CA LYS A 142 -18.92 21.70 -6.76
C LYS A 142 -17.50 22.26 -6.88
N SER A 143 -17.33 23.52 -6.53
CA SER A 143 -16.00 24.09 -6.30
C SER A 143 -15.63 23.96 -4.82
N SER A 144 -14.37 23.65 -4.54
CA SER A 144 -13.84 23.68 -3.18
C SER A 144 -13.92 25.09 -2.60
N SER A 145 -14.23 25.18 -1.30
CA SER A 145 -14.20 26.43 -0.54
C SER A 145 -12.77 26.86 -0.18
N LEU A 146 -11.77 26.00 -0.39
CA LEU A 146 -10.38 26.32 -0.10
C LEU A 146 -9.87 27.40 -1.09
N PRO A 147 -9.09 28.38 -0.60
CA PRO A 147 -8.54 29.42 -1.46
C PRO A 147 -7.45 28.84 -2.37
N PHE A 148 -7.32 29.40 -3.57
CA PHE A 148 -6.23 29.06 -4.47
C PHE A 148 -4.93 29.67 -3.96
N ASN A 149 -3.91 28.82 -3.80
CA ASN A 149 -2.59 29.22 -3.33
C ASN A 149 -1.62 29.24 -4.51
N SER A 150 -1.09 30.41 -4.86
CA SER A 150 -0.29 30.62 -6.08
C SER A 150 1.20 30.88 -5.83
N TRP A 151 1.71 30.49 -4.66
CA TRP A 151 3.12 30.72 -4.28
C TRP A 151 4.04 29.68 -4.89
#